data_AF-A0A7X6Q105-F1
#
_entry.id   AF-A0A7X6Q105-F1
#
_cell.length_a   1.000
_cell.length_b   1.000
_cell.length_c   1.000
_cell.angle_alpha   90.00
_cell.angle_beta   90.00
_cell.angle_gamma   90.00
#
_symmetry.space_group_name_H-M   'P 1'
#
loop_
_entity.id
_entity.type
_entity.pdbx_description
1 polymer ?
#
loop_
_entity_poly.entity_id
_entity_poly.type
_entity_poly.pdbx_seq_one_letter_code
_entity_poly.pdbx_strand_id
1 'polypeptide(L)'
;MTIATLLEMDEEGVVTQFKMTLGATFPKPMDFPDISAMLVGKRPSDEDIRQVARALSDKIPEIAGIRASTRYKQPVSRRLSERILHELIGE
;
A
#
# COMPACT_ATOMS: atom_id res chain seq x y z
N MET A 1 3.81 -7.97 11.25
CA MET A 1 3.00 -7.30 10.22
C MET A 1 3.66 -7.59 8.90
N THR A 2 2.88 -7.98 7.90
CA THR A 2 3.38 -8.34 6.57
C THR A 2 2.65 -7.51 5.54
N ILE A 3 3.35 -7.15 4.46
CA ILE A 3 2.77 -6.53 3.28
C ILE A 3 3.13 -7.43 2.10
N ALA A 4 2.11 -7.79 1.33
CA ALA A 4 2.29 -8.51 0.07
C ALA A 4 1.78 -7.62 -1.06
N THR A 5 2.59 -7.46 -2.10
CA THR A 5 2.30 -6.57 -3.22
C THR A 5 2.54 -7.30 -4.53
N LEU A 6 1.59 -7.18 -5.45
CA LEU A 6 1.73 -7.55 -6.85
C LEU A 6 1.55 -6.27 -7.66
N LEU A 7 2.49 -5.99 -8.55
CA LEU A 7 2.45 -4.85 -9.45
C LEU A 7 2.96 -5.29 -10.82
N GLU A 8 2.19 -5.02 -11.85
CA GLU A 8 2.56 -5.23 -13.25
C GLU A 8 2.45 -3.90 -13.98
N MET A 9 3.43 -3.62 -14.85
CA MET A 9 3.45 -2.46 -15.73
C MET A 9 3.63 -2.92 -17.17
N ASP A 10 3.08 -2.14 -18.11
CA ASP A 10 3.39 -2.30 -19.52
C ASP A 10 4.74 -1.65 -19.89
N GLU A 11 5.10 -1.72 -21.18
CA GLU A 11 6.35 -1.16 -21.71
C GLU A 11 6.43 0.38 -21.57
N GLU A 12 5.29 1.05 -21.39
CA GLU A 12 5.22 2.48 -21.13
C GLU A 12 5.25 2.80 -19.63
N GLY A 13 5.46 1.82 -18.76
CA GLY A 13 5.47 2.02 -17.31
C GLY A 13 4.09 2.37 -16.74
N VAL A 14 3.02 2.06 -17.46
CA VAL A 14 1.64 2.21 -16.99
C VAL A 14 1.26 0.95 -16.22
N VAL A 15 0.75 1.12 -15.01
CA VAL A 15 0.34 -0.01 -14.15
C VAL A 15 -0.89 -0.71 -14.75
N THR A 16 -0.73 -1.96 -15.15
CA THR A 16 -1.79 -2.81 -15.70
C THR A 16 -2.48 -3.64 -14.62
N GLN A 17 -1.73 -3.98 -13.56
CA GLN A 17 -2.26 -4.69 -12.40
C GLN A 17 -1.61 -4.18 -11.11
N PHE A 18 -2.42 -3.96 -10.08
CA PHE A 18 -1.94 -3.63 -8.74
C PHE A 18 -2.80 -4.30 -7.68
N LYS A 19 -2.17 -5.01 -6.74
CA LYS A 19 -2.79 -5.54 -5.53
C LYS A 19 -1.84 -5.37 -4.35
N MET A 20 -2.37 -4.93 -3.22
CA MET A 20 -1.62 -4.79 -1.97
C MET A 20 -2.44 -5.30 -0.80
N THR A 21 -1.85 -6.17 0.02
CA THR A 21 -2.50 -6.80 1.17
C THR A 21 -1.72 -6.52 2.45
N LEU A 22 -2.43 -6.26 3.55
CA LEU A 22 -1.86 -6.08 4.88
C LEU A 22 -2.21 -7.25 5.80
N GLY A 23 -1.19 -7.98 6.24
CA GLY A 23 -1.29 -9.14 7.12
C GLY A 23 -0.83 -8.87 8.55
N ALA A 24 -1.34 -9.67 9.50
CA ALA A 24 -1.04 -9.57 10.94
C ALA A 24 -1.26 -8.16 11.53
N THR A 25 -2.19 -7.40 10.96
CA THR A 25 -2.64 -6.08 11.45
C THR A 25 -4.10 -6.10 11.89
N PHE A 26 -4.94 -6.79 11.11
CA PHE A 26 -6.35 -7.08 11.39
C PHE A 26 -6.55 -8.57 11.72
N PRO A 27 -7.74 -9.01 12.18
CA PRO A 27 -8.02 -10.42 12.48
C PRO A 27 -7.83 -11.38 11.29
N LYS A 28 -7.96 -10.87 10.06
CA LYS A 28 -7.64 -11.57 8.80
C LYS A 28 -6.77 -10.65 7.93
N PRO A 29 -5.96 -11.18 7.01
CA PRO A 29 -5.32 -10.36 5.98
C PRO A 29 -6.39 -9.54 5.23
N MET A 30 -6.10 -8.27 4.99
CA MET A 30 -7.03 -7.35 4.32
C MET A 30 -6.38 -6.81 3.07
N ASP A 31 -7.11 -6.86 1.97
CA ASP A 31 -6.89 -6.06 0.77
C ASP A 31 -7.90 -4.91 0.71
N PHE A 32 -7.57 -3.88 -0.05
CA PHE A 32 -8.36 -2.67 -0.19
C PHE A 32 -8.50 -2.35 -1.68
N PRO A 33 -9.62 -2.72 -2.32
CA PRO A 33 -9.81 -2.53 -3.77
C PRO A 33 -9.72 -1.07 -4.21
N ASP A 34 -10.18 -0.14 -3.38
CA ASP A 34 -10.08 1.31 -3.59
C ASP A 34 -8.61 1.77 -3.65
N ILE A 35 -7.76 1.26 -2.76
CA ILE A 35 -6.32 1.53 -2.78
C ILE A 35 -5.65 0.89 -3.99
N SER A 36 -6.06 -0.34 -4.33
CA SER A 36 -5.54 -1.06 -5.50
C SER A 36 -5.89 -0.34 -6.81
N ALA A 37 -7.05 0.33 -6.89
CA ALA A 37 -7.44 1.11 -8.05
C ALA A 37 -6.68 2.43 -8.21
N MET A 38 -5.94 2.90 -7.20
CA MET A 38 -5.27 4.21 -7.24
C MET A 38 -4.19 4.32 -8.31
N LEU A 39 -3.54 3.19 -8.67
CA LEU A 39 -2.42 3.17 -9.61
C LEU A 39 -2.78 2.60 -10.98
N VAL A 40 -3.77 1.71 -11.07
CA VAL A 40 -4.13 1.04 -12.33
C VAL A 40 -4.47 2.09 -13.41
N GLY A 41 -3.85 1.96 -14.58
CA GLY A 41 -3.99 2.88 -15.71
C GLY A 41 -3.16 4.17 -15.61
N LYS A 42 -2.22 4.27 -14.66
CA LYS A 42 -1.33 5.42 -14.52
C LYS A 42 0.14 5.00 -14.65
N ARG A 43 0.98 5.95 -15.08
CA ARG A 43 2.43 5.92 -14.83
C ARG A 43 2.70 6.57 -13.46
N PRO A 44 2.97 5.81 -12.39
CA PRO A 44 2.99 6.35 -11.04
C PRO A 44 4.16 7.32 -10.83
N SER A 45 3.86 8.47 -10.25
CA SER A 45 4.87 9.37 -9.70
C SER A 45 5.22 9.00 -8.26
N ASP A 46 6.31 9.56 -7.76
CA ASP A 46 6.71 9.51 -6.35
C ASP A 46 5.60 10.06 -5.40
N GLU A 47 4.78 11.00 -5.88
CA GLU A 47 3.62 11.47 -5.13
C GLU A 47 2.48 10.44 -5.10
N ASP A 48 2.21 9.74 -6.21
CA ASP A 48 1.22 8.66 -6.23
C ASP A 48 1.61 7.54 -5.26
N ILE A 49 2.90 7.19 -5.18
CA ILE A 49 3.44 6.20 -4.24
C ILE A 49 3.15 6.62 -2.79
N ARG A 50 3.48 7.86 -2.43
CA ARG A 50 3.19 8.39 -1.09
C ARG A 50 1.71 8.39 -0.76
N GLN A 51 0.85 8.70 -1.73
CA GLN A 51 -0.60 8.70 -1.55
C GLN A 51 -1.14 7.30 -1.27
N VAL A 52 -0.71 6.29 -2.03
CA VAL A 52 -1.10 4.89 -1.82
C VAL A 52 -0.65 4.41 -0.44
N ALA A 53 0.61 4.66 -0.08
CA ALA A 53 1.15 4.24 1.20
C ALA A 53 0.45 4.91 2.39
N ARG A 54 0.12 6.21 2.26
CA ARG A 54 -0.67 6.93 3.25
C ARG A 54 -2.07 6.32 3.37
N ALA A 55 -2.78 6.14 2.25
CA ALA A 55 -4.11 5.56 2.21
C ALA A 55 -4.15 4.18 2.89
N LEU A 56 -3.18 3.30 2.60
CA LEU A 56 -3.11 1.99 3.24
C LEU A 56 -2.85 2.08 4.74
N SER A 57 -1.94 2.96 5.17
CA SER A 57 -1.63 3.13 6.59
C SER A 57 -2.81 3.70 7.39
N ASP A 58 -3.59 4.59 6.78
CA ASP A 58 -4.75 5.24 7.42
C ASP A 58 -5.91 4.27 7.67
N LYS A 59 -5.99 3.16 6.90
CA LYS A 59 -6.94 2.06 7.19
C LYS A 59 -6.73 1.42 8.56
N ILE A 60 -5.51 1.48 9.12
CA ILE A 60 -5.19 0.86 10.40
C ILE A 60 -5.95 1.53 11.56
N PRO A 61 -5.79 2.84 11.84
CA PRO A 61 -6.60 3.51 12.85
C PRO A 61 -8.09 3.60 12.45
N GLU A 62 -8.43 3.71 11.16
CA GLU A 62 -9.81 3.75 10.68
C GLU A 62 -10.61 2.50 11.12
N ILE A 63 -10.05 1.31 10.90
CA ILE A 63 -10.74 0.04 11.16
C ILE A 63 -10.47 -0.46 12.58
N ALA A 64 -9.23 -0.32 13.07
CA ALA A 64 -8.78 -0.96 14.29
C ALA A 64 -8.81 -0.02 15.53
N GLY A 65 -9.08 1.27 15.32
CA GLY A 65 -8.97 2.30 16.33
C GLY A 65 -7.52 2.59 16.76
N ILE A 66 -7.36 3.60 17.61
CA ILE A 66 -6.06 3.98 18.17
C ILE A 66 -5.80 3.17 19.44
N ARG A 67 -4.95 2.14 19.31
CA ARG A 67 -4.45 1.31 20.42
C ARG A 67 -2.92 1.24 20.42
N ALA A 68 -2.33 0.62 21.45
CA ALA A 68 -0.87 0.52 21.59
C ALA A 68 -0.18 0.01 20.31
N SER A 69 -0.72 -1.05 19.68
CA SER A 69 -0.17 -1.57 18.44
C SER A 69 -0.30 -0.63 17.25
N THR A 70 -1.35 0.21 17.19
CA THR A 70 -1.60 1.15 16.08
C THR A 70 -0.50 2.21 15.99
N ARG A 71 -0.03 2.70 17.15
CA ARG A 71 1.07 3.69 17.23
C ARG A 71 2.35 3.21 16.54
N TYR A 72 2.61 1.91 16.57
CA TYR A 72 3.73 1.29 15.86
C TYR A 72 3.35 0.90 14.42
N LYS A 73 2.23 0.19 14.23
CA LYS A 73 1.88 -0.41 12.94
C LYS A 73 1.52 0.62 11.88
N GLN A 74 0.91 1.75 12.22
CA GLN A 74 0.56 2.78 11.24
C GLN A 74 1.80 3.40 10.56
N PRO A 75 2.75 4.03 11.29
CA PRO A 75 3.91 4.64 10.65
C PRO A 75 4.82 3.60 9.97
N VAL A 76 4.91 2.38 10.51
CA VAL A 76 5.68 1.30 9.89
C VAL A 76 5.01 0.81 8.60
N SER A 77 3.69 0.63 8.59
CA SER A 77 2.96 0.22 7.38
C SER A 77 3.14 1.24 6.27
N ARG A 78 3.09 2.54 6.60
CA ARG A 78 3.32 3.61 5.63
C ARG A 78 4.71 3.49 5.00
N ARG A 79 5.77 3.48 5.83
CA ARG A 79 7.16 3.41 5.33
C ARG A 79 7.45 2.15 4.53
N LEU A 80 6.94 1.00 4.97
CA LEU A 80 7.11 -0.26 4.23
C LEU A 80 6.36 -0.24 2.89
N SER A 81 5.17 0.37 2.84
CA SER A 81 4.41 0.49 1.59
C SER A 81 5.11 1.43 0.60
N GLU A 82 5.58 2.60 1.05
CA GLU A 82 6.38 3.52 0.22
C GLU A 82 7.61 2.79 -0.34
N ARG A 83 8.37 2.12 0.53
CA ARG A 83 9.57 1.38 0.13
C ARG A 83 9.28 0.29 -0.90
N ILE A 84 8.29 -0.58 -0.66
CA ILE A 84 7.95 -1.69 -1.59
C ILE A 84 7.53 -1.13 -2.94
N LEU A 85 6.74 -0.05 -2.97
CA LEU A 85 6.30 0.56 -4.22
C LEU A 85 7.45 1.23 -4.96
N HIS A 86 8.38 1.88 -4.26
CA HIS A 86 9.62 2.36 -4.88
C HIS A 86 10.46 1.23 -5.47
N GLU A 87 10.60 0.09 -4.77
CA GLU A 87 11.34 -1.08 -5.27
C GLU A 87 10.65 -1.77 -6.47
N LEU A 88 9.32 -1.64 -6.62
CA LEU A 88 8.57 -2.25 -7.73
C LEU A 88 8.37 -1.32 -8.93
N ILE A 89 8.34 0.00 -8.72
CA ILE A 89 8.08 1.02 -9.76
C ILE A 89 9.36 1.72 -10.20
N GLY A 90 10.30 1.95 -9.27
CA GLY A 90 11.61 2.50 -9.55
C GLY A 90 12.55 1.43 -10.13
N GLU A 91 13.57 1.89 -10.87
CA GLU A 91 14.65 1.04 -11.39
C GLU A 91 15.36 0.20 -10.31
#